data_AF-A0A833UYQ2-F1
#
_entry.id   AF-A0A833UYQ2-F1
#
_cell.length_a   1.000
_cell.length_b   1.000
_cell.length_c   1.000
_cell.angle_alpha   90.00
_cell.angle_beta   90.00
_cell.angle_gamma   90.00
#
_symmetry.space_group_name_H-M   'P 1'
#
loop_
_entity.id
_entity.type
_entity.pdbx_description
1 polymer ?
#
loop_
_entity_poly.entity_id
_entity_poly.type
_entity_poly.pdbx_seq_one_letter_code
_entity_poly.pdbx_strand_id
1 'polypeptide(L)'
;MAMEEKEVGFLGLGIMGKAMATNLLRNGFKVTVWNRTLSKCDELVENGASIGETPAAVIKKCKCTIAMLSDPKAALSVVFDKEGVLEQICSGKGYIDMSTVDADTSSKINEAITSRGGHFIEAPVSGSKKPAEDGQLVILAAGEKALYEEAIPAFNVLGKRSFYLGQVGNGAKMKLVVNMIMGSMMNALSEGLALASTSGLDPQNLLDVLDLGAIANPMFKMKGPTMIQNNYSPAFPLKHQQKDMRLALALGDENAVSMPVAAAANEAFKKARSMGLGDLDFSAVFEATKICYFESLVGFQEGQEHGIRGP
;
A
#
# COMPACT_ATOMS: atom_id res chain seq x y z
N MET A 1 24.09 27.80 16.88
CA MET A 1 22.62 27.66 17.03
C MET A 1 22.36 26.19 17.26
N ALA A 2 21.74 25.81 18.39
CA ALA A 2 21.41 24.42 18.64
C ALA A 2 20.50 23.91 17.50
N MET A 3 20.84 22.78 16.89
CA MET A 3 19.96 22.14 15.91
C MET A 3 18.65 21.84 16.62
N GLU A 4 17.56 22.42 16.14
CA GLU A 4 16.22 22.09 16.60
C GLU A 4 16.03 20.57 16.46
N GLU A 5 15.75 19.92 17.58
CA GLU A 5 15.81 18.46 17.68
C GLU A 5 14.63 17.86 16.91
N LYS A 6 14.92 17.09 15.85
CA LYS A 6 13.91 16.53 14.95
C LYS A 6 13.22 15.33 15.58
N GLU A 7 12.23 15.55 16.43
CA GLU A 7 11.41 14.48 17.04
C GLU A 7 10.14 14.19 16.23
N VAL A 8 9.80 12.90 16.07
CA VAL A 8 8.57 12.46 15.38
C VAL A 8 7.99 11.21 16.04
N GLY A 9 6.66 11.18 16.17
CA GLY A 9 5.91 9.98 16.51
C GLY A 9 5.66 9.11 15.28
N PHE A 10 5.63 7.78 15.40
CA PHE A 10 5.33 6.90 14.28
C PHE A 10 4.41 5.75 14.69
N LEU A 11 3.22 5.68 14.08
CA LEU A 11 2.20 4.68 14.37
C LEU A 11 2.08 3.67 13.23
N GLY A 12 2.29 2.39 13.53
CA GLY A 12 2.15 1.28 12.59
C GLY A 12 3.48 0.85 11.98
N LEU A 13 3.92 -0.36 12.33
CA LEU A 13 5.20 -0.95 11.90
C LEU A 13 4.97 -2.17 11.00
N GLY A 14 4.13 -1.99 9.98
CA GLY A 14 3.98 -2.93 8.88
C GLY A 14 5.19 -2.89 7.93
N ILE A 15 5.06 -3.50 6.74
CA ILE A 15 6.13 -3.53 5.72
C ILE A 15 6.66 -2.13 5.42
N MET A 16 5.76 -1.18 5.14
CA MET A 16 6.12 0.20 4.83
C MET A 16 6.57 0.97 6.08
N GLY A 17 5.76 0.92 7.15
CA GLY A 17 6.00 1.71 8.35
C GLY A 17 7.33 1.42 9.04
N LYS A 18 7.73 0.14 9.09
CA LYS A 18 9.04 -0.26 9.63
C LYS A 18 10.19 0.36 8.82
N ALA A 19 10.16 0.23 7.49
CA ALA A 19 11.20 0.80 6.62
C ALA A 19 11.28 2.33 6.74
N MET A 20 10.12 3.00 6.77
CA MET A 20 10.02 4.46 6.90
C MET A 20 10.57 4.96 8.24
N ALA A 21 10.17 4.34 9.35
CA ALA A 21 10.64 4.72 10.68
C ALA A 21 12.15 4.45 10.86
N THR A 22 12.67 3.35 10.30
CA THR A 22 14.12 3.10 10.25
C THR A 22 14.88 4.18 9.48
N ASN A 23 14.33 4.67 8.37
CA ASN A 23 14.96 5.76 7.61
C ASN A 23 14.99 7.08 8.37
N LEU A 24 13.93 7.39 9.12
CA LEU A 24 13.91 8.56 10.01
C LEU A 24 15.02 8.46 11.07
N LEU A 25 15.13 7.31 11.76
CA LEU A 25 16.19 7.07 12.75
C LEU A 25 17.60 7.25 12.15
N ARG A 26 17.87 6.60 11.01
CA ARG A 26 19.17 6.67 10.32
C ARG A 26 19.57 8.07 9.90
N ASN A 27 18.58 8.96 9.70
CA ASN A 27 18.79 10.36 9.32
C ASN A 27 18.68 11.33 10.52
N GLY A 28 18.85 10.81 11.74
CA GLY A 28 19.02 11.62 12.95
C GLY A 28 17.71 12.13 13.57
N PHE A 29 16.56 11.59 13.18
CA PHE A 29 15.31 11.87 13.90
C PHE A 29 15.26 11.08 15.21
N LYS A 30 14.77 11.71 16.27
CA LYS A 30 14.29 11.00 17.47
C LYS A 30 12.91 10.45 17.16
N VAL A 31 12.78 9.13 17.10
CA VAL A 31 11.50 8.49 16.73
C VAL A 31 10.89 7.82 17.96
N THR A 32 9.64 8.16 18.27
CA THR A 32 8.82 7.39 19.22
C THR A 32 7.81 6.55 18.45
N VAL A 33 7.96 5.23 18.51
CA VAL A 33 7.14 4.29 17.72
C VAL A 33 6.04 3.67 18.56
N TRP A 34 4.94 3.32 17.90
CA TRP A 34 3.94 2.41 18.42
C TRP A 34 3.47 1.46 17.33
N ASN A 35 3.18 0.22 17.73
CA ASN A 35 2.49 -0.74 16.89
C ASN A 35 1.62 -1.64 17.78
N ARG A 36 0.44 -2.01 17.28
CA ARG A 36 -0.49 -2.90 18.01
C ARG A 36 0.17 -4.21 18.47
N THR A 37 1.10 -4.75 17.68
CA THR A 37 1.96 -5.87 18.08
C THR A 37 3.30 -5.33 18.53
N LEU A 38 3.53 -5.28 19.85
CA LEU A 38 4.71 -4.63 20.44
C LEU A 38 6.04 -5.20 19.97
N SER A 39 6.14 -6.52 19.74
CA SER A 39 7.37 -7.16 19.24
C SER A 39 7.83 -6.67 17.87
N LYS A 40 6.99 -5.94 17.12
CA LYS A 40 7.44 -5.27 15.88
C LYS A 40 8.27 -4.00 16.14
N CYS A 41 8.29 -3.50 17.37
CA CYS A 41 9.07 -2.35 17.78
C CYS A 41 10.53 -2.71 18.10
N ASP A 42 10.81 -3.97 18.47
CA ASP A 42 12.09 -4.42 19.06
C ASP A 42 13.30 -3.96 18.23
N GLU A 43 13.30 -4.25 16.93
CA GLU A 43 14.39 -3.84 16.03
C GLU A 43 14.57 -2.31 15.97
N LEU A 44 13.50 -1.52 16.03
CA LEU A 44 13.64 -0.06 16.01
C LEU A 44 14.17 0.46 17.35
N VAL A 45 13.82 -0.17 18.46
CA VAL A 45 14.36 0.17 19.79
C VAL A 45 15.85 -0.12 19.87
N GLU A 46 16.29 -1.26 19.33
CA GLU A 46 17.72 -1.59 19.20
C GLU A 46 18.47 -0.52 18.37
N ASN A 47 17.77 0.13 17.43
CA ASN A 47 18.29 1.23 16.62
C ASN A 47 18.00 2.64 17.20
N GLY A 48 17.59 2.74 18.47
CA GLY A 48 17.46 4.00 19.20
C GLY A 48 16.07 4.64 19.22
N ALA A 49 15.02 3.95 18.74
CA ALA A 49 13.64 4.43 18.92
C ALA A 49 13.18 4.33 20.38
N SER A 50 12.33 5.26 20.78
CA SER A 50 11.51 5.11 22.00
C SER A 50 10.21 4.37 21.68
N ILE A 51 9.62 3.68 22.65
CA ILE A 51 8.26 3.12 22.53
C ILE A 51 7.26 4.04 23.23
N GLY A 52 6.13 4.30 22.58
CA GLY A 52 4.90 4.69 23.27
C GLY A 52 3.99 3.47 23.39
N GLU A 53 3.39 3.23 24.56
CA GLU A 53 2.55 2.04 24.80
C GLU A 53 1.21 2.10 24.05
N THR A 54 0.74 3.31 23.74
CA THR A 54 -0.52 3.58 23.03
C THR A 54 -0.36 4.70 22.00
N PRO A 55 -1.24 4.82 21.00
CA PRO A 55 -1.27 5.98 20.10
C PRO A 55 -1.36 7.30 20.87
N ALA A 56 -2.22 7.38 21.90
CA ALA A 56 -2.33 8.53 22.78
C ALA A 56 -0.98 8.91 23.42
N ALA A 57 -0.23 7.93 23.93
CA ALA A 57 1.08 8.17 24.55
C ALA A 57 2.10 8.77 23.55
N VAL A 58 2.09 8.30 22.30
CA VAL A 58 2.95 8.86 21.23
C VAL A 58 2.55 10.31 20.92
N ILE A 59 1.26 10.59 20.74
CA ILE A 59 0.76 11.94 20.45
C ILE A 59 1.07 12.91 21.59
N LYS A 60 0.92 12.46 22.85
CA LYS A 60 1.26 13.25 24.03
C LYS A 60 2.72 13.70 24.01
N LYS A 61 3.64 12.78 23.68
CA LYS A 61 5.08 13.04 23.65
C LYS A 61 5.51 13.91 22.47
N CYS A 62 5.07 13.58 21.26
CA CYS A 62 5.61 14.17 20.03
C CYS A 62 4.78 15.36 19.53
N LYS A 63 5.44 16.38 18.97
CA LYS A 63 4.74 17.51 18.31
C LYS A 63 4.06 17.05 17.01
N CYS A 64 4.75 16.25 16.20
CA CYS A 64 4.25 15.71 14.95
C CYS A 64 4.29 14.18 14.98
N THR A 65 3.23 13.53 14.52
CA THR A 65 3.13 12.05 14.49
C THR A 65 2.67 11.58 13.12
N ILE A 66 3.41 10.63 12.56
CA ILE A 66 3.11 9.95 11.29
C ILE A 66 2.37 8.64 11.59
N ALA A 67 1.39 8.29 10.76
CA ALA A 67 0.76 6.97 10.78
C ALA A 67 0.89 6.27 9.43
N MET A 68 1.12 4.94 9.46
CA MET A 68 1.20 4.09 8.27
C MET A 68 0.50 2.76 8.53
N LEU A 69 -0.81 2.72 8.25
CA LEU A 69 -1.73 1.66 8.64
C LEU A 69 -2.31 0.93 7.41
N SER A 70 -2.90 -0.24 7.65
CA SER A 70 -3.22 -1.22 6.60
C SER A 70 -4.38 -0.84 5.69
N ASP A 71 -5.41 -0.19 6.26
CA ASP A 71 -6.71 0.03 5.63
C ASP A 71 -7.51 1.10 6.40
N PRO A 72 -8.64 1.57 5.85
CA PRO A 72 -9.52 2.55 6.52
C PRO A 72 -9.94 2.17 7.94
N LYS A 73 -10.23 0.88 8.19
CA LYS A 73 -10.66 0.43 9.52
C LYS A 73 -9.53 0.57 10.54
N ALA A 74 -8.29 0.22 10.15
CA ALA A 74 -7.13 0.40 11.00
C ALA A 74 -6.83 1.88 11.26
N ALA A 75 -6.93 2.74 10.24
CA ALA A 75 -6.74 4.18 10.37
C ALA A 75 -7.76 4.81 11.35
N LEU A 76 -9.05 4.50 11.17
CA LEU A 76 -10.10 4.95 12.09
C LEU A 76 -9.89 4.41 13.51
N SER A 77 -9.60 3.11 13.67
CA SER A 77 -9.38 2.51 15.00
C SER A 77 -8.26 3.19 15.78
N VAL A 78 -7.11 3.45 15.15
CA VAL A 78 -5.98 4.15 15.81
C VAL A 78 -6.35 5.57 16.23
N VAL A 79 -7.28 6.22 15.53
CA VAL A 79 -7.70 7.58 15.82
C VAL A 79 -8.78 7.64 16.89
N PHE A 80 -9.83 6.83 16.74
CA PHE A 80 -11.10 6.95 17.48
C PHE A 80 -11.27 5.98 18.65
N ASP A 81 -10.54 4.85 18.68
CA ASP A 81 -10.68 3.90 19.78
C ASP A 81 -10.06 4.46 21.08
N LYS A 82 -10.35 3.80 22.21
CA LYS A 82 -9.75 4.10 23.51
C LYS A 82 -8.23 4.07 23.41
N GLU A 83 -7.57 5.02 24.09
CA GLU A 83 -6.13 5.26 24.02
C GLU A 83 -5.64 5.63 22.61
N GLY A 84 -6.56 6.04 21.73
CA GLY A 84 -6.31 6.49 20.37
C GLY A 84 -5.77 7.92 20.28
N VAL A 85 -5.51 8.36 19.06
CA VAL A 85 -4.92 9.67 18.76
C VAL A 85 -5.72 10.82 19.35
N LEU A 86 -7.06 10.76 19.27
CA LEU A 86 -7.93 11.86 19.70
C LEU A 86 -7.88 12.18 21.19
N GLU A 87 -7.43 11.26 22.04
CA GLU A 87 -7.37 11.51 23.49
C GLU A 87 -6.28 12.51 23.88
N GLN A 88 -5.27 12.71 23.03
CA GLN A 88 -4.11 13.56 23.32
C GLN A 88 -3.84 14.61 22.24
N ILE A 89 -4.62 14.65 21.15
CA ILE A 89 -4.58 15.75 20.20
C ILE A 89 -5.05 17.04 20.89
N CYS A 90 -4.30 18.11 20.68
CA CYS A 90 -4.59 19.46 21.14
C CYS A 90 -3.86 20.48 20.25
N SER A 91 -4.05 21.78 20.54
CA SER A 91 -3.36 22.88 19.85
C SER A 91 -1.86 22.63 19.72
N GLY A 92 -1.34 22.79 18.49
CA GLY A 92 0.08 22.64 18.18
C GLY A 92 0.55 21.19 17.92
N LYS A 93 -0.34 20.20 18.01
CA LYS A 93 -0.05 18.81 17.62
C LYS A 93 -0.40 18.58 16.15
N GLY A 94 0.51 17.96 15.40
CA GLY A 94 0.32 17.57 14.00
C GLY A 94 0.16 16.05 13.85
N TYR A 95 -0.79 15.64 13.01
CA TYR A 95 -1.00 14.25 12.63
C TYR A 95 -0.92 14.10 11.11
N ILE A 96 -0.05 13.20 10.65
CA ILE A 96 0.23 12.93 9.24
C ILE A 96 -0.18 11.49 8.96
N ASP A 97 -1.33 11.27 8.34
CA ASP A 97 -1.76 9.92 7.97
C ASP A 97 -1.27 9.57 6.55
N MET A 98 -0.30 8.65 6.47
CA MET A 98 0.26 8.15 5.21
C MET A 98 -0.41 6.84 4.76
N SER A 99 -1.43 6.38 5.48
CA SER A 99 -2.21 5.19 5.13
C SER A 99 -2.94 5.39 3.81
N THR A 100 -3.11 4.31 3.04
CA THR A 100 -3.96 4.36 1.84
C THR A 100 -5.41 4.05 2.22
N VAL A 101 -6.22 5.10 2.25
CA VAL A 101 -7.65 5.11 2.59
C VAL A 101 -8.47 5.81 1.51
N ASP A 102 -9.79 5.77 1.62
CA ASP A 102 -10.73 6.59 0.88
C ASP A 102 -10.83 8.01 1.43
N ALA A 103 -11.28 8.95 0.59
CA ALA A 103 -11.37 10.37 0.93
C ALA A 103 -12.31 10.64 2.11
N ASP A 104 -13.38 9.86 2.25
CA ASP A 104 -14.31 9.98 3.38
C ASP A 104 -13.63 9.63 4.72
N THR A 105 -12.75 8.63 4.73
CA THR A 105 -12.00 8.29 5.94
C THR A 105 -11.03 9.39 6.33
N SER A 106 -10.27 9.94 5.38
CA SER A 106 -9.34 11.03 5.69
C SER A 106 -10.06 12.31 6.09
N SER A 107 -11.20 12.63 5.47
CA SER A 107 -12.06 13.75 5.87
C SER A 107 -12.58 13.58 7.31
N LYS A 108 -13.06 12.38 7.67
CA LYS A 108 -13.52 12.08 9.05
C LYS A 108 -12.40 12.25 10.08
N ILE A 109 -11.20 11.77 9.78
CA ILE A 109 -10.02 11.93 10.66
C ILE A 109 -9.66 13.42 10.77
N ASN A 110 -9.63 14.14 9.65
CA ASN A 110 -9.37 15.57 9.62
C ASN A 110 -10.33 16.36 10.52
N GLU A 111 -11.64 16.16 10.37
CA GLU A 111 -12.66 16.83 11.19
C GLU A 111 -12.47 16.54 12.68
N ALA A 112 -12.20 15.28 13.02
CA ALA A 112 -12.01 14.89 14.42
C ALA A 112 -10.74 15.49 15.03
N ILE A 113 -9.64 15.56 14.29
CA ILE A 113 -8.38 16.13 14.77
C ILE A 113 -8.48 17.66 14.89
N THR A 114 -9.02 18.32 13.87
CA THR A 114 -9.14 19.78 13.84
C THR A 114 -10.16 20.30 14.86
N SER A 115 -11.23 19.55 15.15
CA SER A 115 -12.19 19.91 16.22
C SER A 115 -11.58 19.87 17.63
N ARG A 116 -10.44 19.18 17.80
CA ARG A 116 -9.63 19.17 19.04
C ARG A 116 -8.50 20.20 19.01
N GLY A 117 -8.41 21.01 17.97
CA GLY A 117 -7.36 22.02 17.78
C GLY A 117 -6.05 21.48 17.19
N GLY A 118 -6.00 20.21 16.79
CA GLY A 118 -4.85 19.64 16.11
C GLY A 118 -4.77 20.02 14.63
N HIS A 119 -3.63 19.75 14.02
CA HIS A 119 -3.34 19.96 12.61
C HIS A 119 -3.29 18.61 11.88
N PHE A 120 -3.84 18.55 10.67
CA PHE A 120 -3.93 17.31 9.90
C PHE A 120 -3.47 17.48 8.45
N ILE A 121 -2.71 16.50 7.97
CA ILE A 121 -2.52 16.22 6.56
C ILE A 121 -2.67 14.73 6.31
N GLU A 122 -3.27 14.38 5.17
CA GLU A 122 -3.06 13.07 4.57
C GLU A 122 -1.81 13.15 3.69
N ALA A 123 -1.02 12.07 3.66
CA ALA A 123 0.17 11.99 2.83
C ALA A 123 0.45 10.55 2.34
N PRO A 124 -0.52 9.88 1.68
CA PRO A 124 -0.29 8.55 1.14
C PRO A 124 0.89 8.51 0.17
N VAL A 125 1.54 7.35 0.07
CA VAL A 125 2.78 7.19 -0.69
C VAL A 125 2.63 6.25 -1.88
N SER A 126 3.31 6.57 -2.98
CA SER A 126 3.57 5.65 -4.09
C SER A 126 5.01 5.14 -4.02
N GLY A 127 5.18 3.85 -4.28
CA GLY A 127 6.38 3.09 -3.96
C GLY A 127 6.06 1.92 -3.02
N SER A 128 6.81 0.83 -3.16
CA SER A 128 6.65 -0.39 -2.35
C SER A 128 7.79 -0.49 -1.31
N LYS A 129 8.03 -1.68 -0.77
CA LYS A 129 9.04 -1.96 0.26
C LYS A 129 10.43 -1.38 -0.07
N LYS A 130 10.97 -1.68 -1.25
CA LYS A 130 12.33 -1.22 -1.63
C LYS A 130 12.42 0.32 -1.70
N PRO A 131 11.53 1.05 -2.40
CA PRO A 131 11.48 2.50 -2.30
C PRO A 131 11.32 3.06 -0.88
N ALA A 132 10.59 2.37 0.01
CA ALA A 132 10.48 2.79 1.41
C ALA A 132 11.80 2.64 2.16
N GLU A 133 12.53 1.54 1.95
CA GLU A 133 13.86 1.28 2.51
C GLU A 133 14.91 2.27 1.98
N ASP A 134 14.79 2.70 0.72
CA ASP A 134 15.75 3.61 0.08
C ASP A 134 15.45 5.10 0.28
N GLY A 135 14.33 5.45 0.90
CA GLY A 135 13.89 6.85 0.98
C GLY A 135 13.49 7.43 -0.38
N GLN A 136 12.94 6.61 -1.26
CA GLN A 136 12.61 6.93 -2.66
C GLN A 136 11.10 6.94 -2.94
N LEU A 137 10.28 7.04 -1.89
CA LEU A 137 8.83 7.18 -2.03
C LEU A 137 8.43 8.46 -2.76
N VAL A 138 7.25 8.43 -3.36
CA VAL A 138 6.55 9.62 -3.86
C VAL A 138 5.40 9.91 -2.92
N ILE A 139 5.41 11.08 -2.28
CA ILE A 139 4.45 11.46 -1.24
C ILE A 139 3.35 12.34 -1.87
N LEU A 140 2.09 11.97 -1.64
CA LEU A 140 0.90 12.60 -2.24
C LEU A 140 0.12 13.33 -1.14
N ALA A 141 0.65 14.46 -0.67
CA ALA A 141 0.12 15.15 0.50
C ALA A 141 -1.05 16.08 0.17
N ALA A 142 -2.01 16.18 1.08
CA ALA A 142 -3.11 17.14 1.03
C ALA A 142 -3.61 17.48 2.45
N GLY A 143 -4.22 18.65 2.63
CA GLY A 143 -4.70 19.15 3.92
C GLY A 143 -4.03 20.46 4.32
N GLU A 144 -3.67 20.62 5.58
CA GLU A 144 -3.11 21.86 6.08
C GLU A 144 -1.70 22.18 5.53
N LYS A 145 -1.58 23.30 4.82
CA LYS A 145 -0.33 23.68 4.15
C LYS A 145 0.83 23.96 5.13
N ALA A 146 0.55 24.56 6.28
CA ALA A 146 1.57 24.85 7.29
C ALA A 146 2.19 23.54 7.84
N LEU A 147 1.35 22.56 8.21
CA LEU A 147 1.85 21.25 8.63
C LEU A 147 2.60 20.51 7.50
N TYR A 148 2.16 20.63 6.25
CA TYR A 148 2.91 20.10 5.10
C TYR A 148 4.31 20.70 5.02
N GLU A 149 4.45 22.01 5.16
CA GLU A 149 5.74 22.71 5.12
C GLU A 149 6.63 22.31 6.30
N GLU A 150 6.08 22.19 7.51
CA GLU A 150 6.79 21.67 8.69
C GLU A 150 7.24 20.20 8.50
N ALA A 151 6.50 19.40 7.73
CA ALA A 151 6.80 17.99 7.48
C ALA A 151 7.85 17.75 6.38
N ILE A 152 8.22 18.76 5.59
CA ILE A 152 9.18 18.64 4.47
C ILE A 152 10.50 17.96 4.89
N PRO A 153 11.12 18.28 6.04
CA PRO A 153 12.36 17.60 6.45
C PRO A 153 12.21 16.08 6.62
N ALA A 154 11.06 15.61 7.14
CA ALA A 154 10.77 14.18 7.24
C ALA A 154 10.45 13.59 5.86
N PHE A 155 9.69 14.31 5.04
CA PHE A 155 9.37 13.88 3.68
C PHE A 155 10.59 13.74 2.77
N ASN A 156 11.61 14.60 2.90
CA ASN A 156 12.86 14.49 2.15
C ASN A 156 13.71 13.28 2.56
N VAL A 157 13.50 12.73 3.76
CA VAL A 157 14.12 11.46 4.19
C VAL A 157 13.33 10.27 3.67
N LEU A 158 12.01 10.36 3.69
CA LEU A 158 11.12 9.26 3.34
C LEU A 158 10.97 9.09 1.82
N GLY A 159 11.11 10.17 1.07
CA GLY A 159 10.76 10.20 -0.35
C GLY A 159 11.70 11.05 -1.20
N LYS A 160 11.72 10.70 -2.48
CA LYS A 160 12.42 11.47 -3.52
C LYS A 160 11.63 12.67 -4.01
N ARG A 161 10.31 12.68 -3.79
CA ARG A 161 9.43 13.76 -4.23
C ARG A 161 8.15 13.80 -3.40
N SER A 162 7.77 15.01 -3.01
CA SER A 162 6.48 15.31 -2.38
C SER A 162 5.65 16.24 -3.26
N PHE A 163 4.37 15.92 -3.41
CA PHE A 163 3.36 16.76 -4.04
C PHE A 163 2.40 17.27 -2.98
N TYR A 164 2.02 18.54 -3.06
CA TYR A 164 0.92 19.11 -2.28
C TYR A 164 -0.29 19.30 -3.20
N LEU A 165 -1.35 18.56 -2.91
CA LEU A 165 -2.51 18.35 -3.78
C LEU A 165 -3.74 19.16 -3.31
N GLY A 166 -3.54 20.13 -2.42
CA GLY A 166 -4.60 21.01 -1.93
C GLY A 166 -5.33 20.42 -0.74
N GLN A 167 -6.66 20.35 -0.83
CA GLN A 167 -7.54 20.01 0.30
C GLN A 167 -7.53 18.50 0.62
N VAL A 168 -7.86 18.16 1.88
CA VAL A 168 -8.02 16.76 2.34
C VAL A 168 -8.95 16.00 1.40
N GLY A 169 -8.61 14.73 1.14
CA GLY A 169 -9.26 13.85 0.20
C GLY A 169 -8.57 13.79 -1.16
N ASN A 170 -7.86 14.84 -1.58
CA ASN A 170 -7.19 14.86 -2.89
C ASN A 170 -5.99 13.91 -2.96
N GLY A 171 -5.22 13.77 -1.88
CA GLY A 171 -4.14 12.80 -1.76
C GLY A 171 -4.67 11.37 -1.76
N ALA A 172 -5.74 11.10 -1.02
CA ALA A 172 -6.42 9.80 -1.04
C ALA A 172 -6.93 9.44 -2.45
N LYS A 173 -7.68 10.33 -3.10
CA LYS A 173 -8.18 10.12 -4.48
C LYS A 173 -7.05 9.87 -5.47
N MET A 174 -5.99 10.69 -5.45
CA MET A 174 -4.84 10.51 -6.33
C MET A 174 -4.18 9.14 -6.11
N LYS A 175 -3.98 8.74 -4.85
CA LYS A 175 -3.40 7.43 -4.52
C LYS A 175 -4.26 6.28 -5.02
N LEU A 176 -5.59 6.35 -4.87
CA LEU A 176 -6.50 5.31 -5.35
C LEU A 176 -6.47 5.19 -6.88
N VAL A 177 -6.44 6.31 -7.60
CA VAL A 177 -6.28 6.30 -9.08
C VAL A 177 -4.96 5.64 -9.49
N VAL A 178 -3.84 5.99 -8.85
CA VAL A 178 -2.53 5.39 -9.11
C VAL A 178 -2.55 3.87 -8.87
N ASN A 179 -3.09 3.43 -7.74
CA ASN A 179 -3.13 2.00 -7.40
C ASN A 179 -4.17 1.22 -8.22
N MET A 180 -5.22 1.87 -8.73
CA MET A 180 -6.16 1.28 -9.68
C MET A 180 -5.48 0.96 -11.01
N ILE A 181 -4.71 1.92 -11.55
CA ILE A 181 -3.92 1.72 -12.77
C ILE A 181 -2.92 0.59 -12.55
N MET A 182 -2.18 0.61 -11.44
CA MET A 182 -1.19 -0.42 -11.09
C MET A 182 -1.81 -1.82 -10.98
N GLY A 183 -2.94 -1.96 -10.29
CA GLY A 183 -3.62 -3.25 -10.14
C GLY A 183 -4.16 -3.79 -11.47
N SER A 184 -4.67 -2.90 -12.33
CA SER A 184 -5.14 -3.27 -13.68
C SER A 184 -3.99 -3.70 -14.58
N MET A 185 -2.86 -2.98 -14.56
CA MET A 185 -1.64 -3.34 -15.30
C MET A 185 -1.07 -4.70 -14.86
N MET A 186 -1.13 -5.01 -13.56
CA MET A 186 -0.68 -6.31 -13.06
C MET A 186 -1.53 -7.47 -13.62
N ASN A 187 -2.85 -7.29 -13.69
CA ASN A 187 -3.72 -8.28 -14.30
C ASN A 187 -3.42 -8.46 -15.80
N ALA A 188 -3.23 -7.37 -16.54
CA ALA A 188 -2.87 -7.43 -17.95
C ALA A 188 -1.53 -8.17 -18.17
N LEU A 189 -0.52 -7.93 -17.32
CA LEU A 189 0.73 -8.68 -17.35
C LEU A 189 0.51 -10.17 -17.04
N SER A 190 -0.28 -10.48 -16.02
CA SER A 190 -0.61 -11.87 -15.63
C SER A 190 -1.31 -12.64 -16.75
N GLU A 191 -2.30 -12.04 -17.41
CA GLU A 191 -3.00 -12.62 -18.56
C GLU A 191 -2.05 -12.84 -19.74
N GLY A 192 -1.20 -11.84 -20.05
CA GLY A 192 -0.20 -11.94 -21.11
C GLY A 192 0.82 -13.06 -20.87
N LEU A 193 1.34 -13.19 -19.64
CA LEU A 193 2.25 -14.27 -19.27
C LEU A 193 1.58 -15.65 -19.36
N ALA A 194 0.34 -15.77 -18.91
CA ALA A 194 -0.43 -17.02 -18.98
C ALA A 194 -0.70 -17.42 -20.45
N LEU A 195 -1.09 -16.45 -21.28
CA LEU A 195 -1.37 -16.65 -22.69
C LEU A 195 -0.11 -17.02 -23.48
N ALA A 196 1.01 -16.35 -23.22
CA ALA A 196 2.29 -16.69 -23.86
C ALA A 196 2.70 -18.13 -23.56
N SER A 197 2.65 -18.53 -22.28
CA SER A 197 2.99 -19.89 -21.87
C SER A 197 2.08 -20.94 -22.51
N THR A 198 0.76 -20.72 -22.51
CA THR A 198 -0.21 -21.65 -23.11
C THR A 198 -0.15 -21.68 -24.63
N SER A 199 0.37 -20.63 -25.26
CA SER A 199 0.63 -20.57 -26.70
C SER A 199 1.98 -21.17 -27.10
N GLY A 200 2.71 -21.79 -26.17
CA GLY A 200 4.02 -22.41 -26.43
C GLY A 200 5.19 -21.43 -26.55
N LEU A 201 5.01 -20.18 -26.10
CA LEU A 201 6.07 -19.18 -26.04
C LEU A 201 6.77 -19.23 -24.68
N ASP A 202 8.07 -18.93 -24.66
CA ASP A 202 8.81 -18.71 -23.41
C ASP A 202 8.35 -17.39 -22.76
N PRO A 203 7.78 -17.41 -21.53
CA PRO A 203 7.40 -16.19 -20.82
C PRO A 203 8.57 -15.23 -20.57
N GLN A 204 9.82 -15.71 -20.52
CA GLN A 204 10.98 -14.84 -20.40
C GLN A 204 11.19 -14.00 -21.66
N ASN A 205 11.05 -14.61 -22.85
CA ASN A 205 11.12 -13.88 -24.11
C ASN A 205 10.03 -12.80 -24.21
N LEU A 206 8.81 -13.06 -23.68
CA LEU A 206 7.79 -12.02 -23.59
C LEU A 206 8.26 -10.83 -22.75
N LEU A 207 8.83 -11.07 -21.57
CA LEU A 207 9.33 -9.99 -20.70
C LEU A 207 10.43 -9.17 -21.37
N ASP A 208 11.35 -9.83 -22.08
CA ASP A 208 12.44 -9.17 -22.79
C ASP A 208 11.91 -8.28 -23.92
N VAL A 209 10.90 -8.75 -24.67
CA VAL A 209 10.20 -7.95 -25.70
C VAL A 209 9.49 -6.75 -25.07
N LEU A 210 8.82 -6.93 -23.93
CA LEU A 210 8.13 -5.84 -23.21
C LEU A 210 9.10 -4.76 -22.70
N ASP A 211 10.29 -5.14 -22.22
CA ASP A 211 11.30 -4.20 -21.67
C ASP A 211 11.96 -3.33 -22.74
N LEU A 212 11.92 -3.75 -24.01
CA LEU A 212 12.44 -2.98 -25.15
C LEU A 212 11.37 -2.11 -25.84
N GLY A 213 10.09 -2.35 -25.54
CA GLY A 213 8.96 -1.72 -26.22
C GLY A 213 8.42 -0.45 -25.55
N ALA A 214 7.35 0.09 -26.11
CA ALA A 214 6.71 1.33 -25.64
C ALA A 214 6.07 1.23 -24.24
N ILE A 215 5.86 0.01 -23.74
CA ILE A 215 5.24 -0.26 -22.43
C ILE A 215 6.27 -0.71 -21.38
N ALA A 216 7.56 -0.61 -21.69
CA ALA A 216 8.65 -0.88 -20.76
C ALA A 216 8.47 -0.07 -19.48
N ASN A 217 8.45 -0.75 -18.34
CA ASN A 217 8.28 -0.09 -17.04
C ASN A 217 8.94 -0.88 -15.90
N PRO A 218 9.35 -0.20 -14.81
CA PRO A 218 10.02 -0.87 -13.69
C PRO A 218 9.20 -1.97 -13.02
N MET A 219 7.86 -1.86 -13.00
CA MET A 219 7.02 -2.86 -12.34
C MET A 219 7.09 -4.19 -13.08
N PHE A 220 6.98 -4.19 -14.41
CA PHE A 220 7.08 -5.42 -15.21
C PHE A 220 8.46 -6.05 -15.07
N LYS A 221 9.52 -5.23 -15.16
CA LYS A 221 10.91 -5.68 -14.99
C LYS A 221 11.18 -6.31 -13.62
N MET A 222 10.58 -5.76 -12.55
CA MET A 222 10.75 -6.28 -11.20
C MET A 222 9.86 -7.50 -10.91
N LYS A 223 8.60 -7.51 -11.39
CA LYS A 223 7.61 -8.52 -11.01
C LYS A 223 7.59 -9.73 -11.93
N GLY A 224 7.77 -9.52 -13.24
CA GLY A 224 7.73 -10.57 -14.26
C GLY A 224 8.61 -11.78 -13.93
N PRO A 225 9.93 -11.60 -13.67
CA PRO A 225 10.81 -12.73 -13.37
C PRO A 225 10.38 -13.51 -12.12
N THR A 226 9.93 -12.80 -11.07
CA THR A 226 9.45 -13.44 -9.83
C THR A 226 8.12 -14.19 -10.04
N MET A 227 7.25 -13.70 -10.92
CA MET A 227 5.99 -14.37 -11.29
C MET A 227 6.25 -15.68 -12.06
N ILE A 228 7.19 -15.67 -13.01
CA ILE A 228 7.59 -16.88 -13.75
C ILE A 228 8.15 -17.94 -12.79
N GLN A 229 8.87 -17.50 -11.75
CA GLN A 229 9.45 -18.36 -10.72
C GLN A 229 8.47 -18.74 -9.59
N ASN A 230 7.20 -18.33 -9.66
CA ASN A 230 6.19 -18.51 -8.60
C ASN A 230 6.64 -17.98 -7.22
N ASN A 231 7.48 -16.95 -7.20
CA ASN A 231 7.96 -16.31 -5.98
C ASN A 231 7.20 -15.02 -5.71
N TYR A 232 6.32 -15.05 -4.71
CA TYR A 232 5.44 -13.94 -4.35
C TYR A 232 5.76 -13.36 -2.97
N SER A 233 7.05 -13.28 -2.62
CA SER A 233 7.49 -12.63 -1.39
C SER A 233 6.92 -11.21 -1.29
N PRO A 234 6.18 -10.86 -0.21
CA PRO A 234 5.34 -9.67 -0.21
C PRO A 234 6.15 -8.38 -0.12
N ALA A 235 6.12 -7.59 -1.19
CA ALA A 235 6.51 -6.19 -1.16
C ALA A 235 5.28 -5.29 -1.03
N PHE A 236 4.18 -5.65 -1.72
CA PHE A 236 2.87 -5.07 -1.53
C PHE A 236 1.80 -6.17 -1.48
N PRO A 237 1.20 -6.44 -0.29
CA PRO A 237 0.28 -7.56 -0.13
C PRO A 237 -0.95 -7.49 -1.05
N LEU A 238 -1.31 -8.62 -1.65
CA LEU A 238 -2.44 -8.76 -2.57
C LEU A 238 -3.75 -8.27 -1.95
N LYS A 239 -3.99 -8.56 -0.67
CA LYS A 239 -5.17 -8.07 0.05
C LYS A 239 -5.26 -6.55 0.10
N HIS A 240 -4.12 -5.85 0.12
CA HIS A 240 -4.09 -4.38 0.14
C HIS A 240 -4.31 -3.81 -1.26
N GLN A 241 -3.72 -4.41 -2.30
CA GLN A 241 -4.04 -4.05 -3.69
C GLN A 241 -5.53 -4.26 -3.98
N GLN A 242 -6.12 -5.39 -3.57
CA GLN A 242 -7.55 -5.65 -3.75
C GLN A 242 -8.41 -4.61 -2.99
N LYS A 243 -8.01 -4.23 -1.77
CA LYS A 243 -8.65 -3.14 -1.03
C LYS A 243 -8.60 -1.84 -1.83
N ASP A 244 -7.45 -1.48 -2.41
CA ASP A 244 -7.33 -0.26 -3.22
C ASP A 244 -8.20 -0.30 -4.47
N MET A 245 -8.27 -1.43 -5.17
CA MET A 245 -9.19 -1.60 -6.32
C MET A 245 -10.64 -1.36 -5.92
N ARG A 246 -11.07 -1.93 -4.79
CA ARG A 246 -12.43 -1.73 -4.26
C ARG A 246 -12.72 -0.26 -3.95
N LEU A 247 -11.79 0.43 -3.28
CA LEU A 247 -11.96 1.85 -2.93
C LEU A 247 -11.94 2.74 -4.18
N ALA A 248 -11.11 2.44 -5.18
CA ALA A 248 -11.11 3.16 -6.44
C ALA A 248 -12.43 2.98 -7.21
N LEU A 249 -13.00 1.78 -7.21
CA LEU A 249 -14.31 1.52 -7.81
C LEU A 249 -15.44 2.28 -7.11
N ALA A 250 -15.40 2.37 -5.78
CA ALA A 250 -16.34 3.20 -5.00
C ALA A 250 -16.22 4.69 -5.37
N LEU A 251 -14.99 5.20 -5.51
CA LEU A 251 -14.76 6.56 -6.01
C LEU A 251 -15.31 6.77 -7.44
N GLY A 252 -15.23 5.75 -8.30
CA GLY A 252 -15.83 5.79 -9.63
C GLY A 252 -17.35 5.88 -9.58
N ASP A 253 -17.99 5.12 -8.69
CA ASP A 253 -19.44 5.16 -8.45
C ASP A 253 -19.89 6.56 -8.01
N GLU A 254 -19.23 7.14 -7.00
CA GLU A 254 -19.47 8.51 -6.50
C GLU A 254 -19.41 9.58 -7.61
N ASN A 255 -18.60 9.36 -8.64
CA ASN A 255 -18.38 10.31 -9.74
C ASN A 255 -19.03 9.85 -11.07
N ALA A 256 -19.85 8.81 -11.05
CA ALA A 256 -20.49 8.23 -12.23
C ALA A 256 -19.51 7.88 -13.38
N VAL A 257 -18.30 7.41 -13.05
CA VAL A 257 -17.28 7.00 -14.02
C VAL A 257 -17.31 5.48 -14.21
N SER A 258 -17.61 5.03 -15.42
CA SER A 258 -17.55 3.61 -15.78
C SER A 258 -16.10 3.14 -15.91
N MET A 259 -15.72 2.13 -15.13
CA MET A 259 -14.35 1.58 -15.09
C MET A 259 -14.32 0.06 -15.26
N PRO A 260 -14.76 -0.47 -16.41
CA PRO A 260 -14.93 -1.92 -16.62
C PRO A 260 -13.63 -2.72 -16.44
N VAL A 261 -12.48 -2.17 -16.85
CA VAL A 261 -11.16 -2.82 -16.68
C VAL A 261 -10.82 -2.97 -15.19
N ALA A 262 -11.00 -1.91 -14.40
CA ALA A 262 -10.73 -1.96 -12.96
C ALA A 262 -11.70 -2.91 -12.25
N ALA A 263 -12.96 -2.97 -12.69
CA ALA A 263 -13.96 -3.90 -12.15
C ALA A 263 -13.56 -5.36 -12.37
N ALA A 264 -13.16 -5.73 -13.59
CA ALA A 264 -12.67 -7.07 -13.91
C ALA A 264 -11.42 -7.43 -13.10
N ALA A 265 -10.42 -6.54 -13.06
CA ALA A 265 -9.20 -6.74 -12.29
C ALA A 265 -9.48 -6.92 -10.78
N ASN A 266 -10.46 -6.20 -10.23
CA ASN A 266 -10.87 -6.36 -8.84
C ASN A 266 -11.43 -7.77 -8.55
N GLU A 267 -12.22 -8.34 -9.46
CA GLU A 267 -12.73 -9.71 -9.31
C GLU A 267 -11.62 -10.75 -9.41
N ALA A 268 -10.64 -10.56 -10.29
CA ALA A 268 -9.46 -11.42 -10.36
C ALA A 268 -8.64 -11.39 -9.05
N PHE A 269 -8.45 -10.21 -8.44
CA PHE A 269 -7.83 -10.11 -7.12
C PHE A 269 -8.68 -10.79 -6.02
N LYS A 270 -10.01 -10.71 -6.08
CA LYS A 270 -10.87 -11.47 -5.15
C LYS A 270 -10.72 -12.98 -5.33
N LYS A 271 -10.65 -13.47 -6.56
CA LYS A 271 -10.37 -14.89 -6.86
C LYS A 271 -9.03 -15.31 -6.27
N ALA A 272 -7.96 -14.54 -6.48
CA ALA A 272 -6.65 -14.82 -5.88
C ALA A 272 -6.72 -14.83 -4.33
N ARG A 273 -7.51 -13.94 -3.71
CA ARG A 273 -7.75 -14.00 -2.26
C ARG A 273 -8.48 -15.27 -1.83
N SER A 274 -9.48 -15.75 -2.58
CA SER A 274 -10.16 -17.01 -2.26
C SER A 274 -9.25 -18.24 -2.35
N MET A 275 -8.13 -18.12 -3.06
CA MET A 275 -7.07 -19.14 -3.15
C MET A 275 -6.06 -19.03 -2.00
N GLY A 276 -6.30 -18.19 -0.99
CA GLY A 276 -5.40 -18.01 0.16
C GLY A 276 -4.20 -17.09 -0.09
N LEU A 277 -4.12 -16.41 -1.24
CA LEU A 277 -2.95 -15.63 -1.67
C LEU A 277 -2.91 -14.20 -1.11
N GLY A 278 -3.80 -13.87 -0.16
CA GLY A 278 -3.99 -12.48 0.31
C GLY A 278 -2.76 -11.85 0.96
N ASP A 279 -1.90 -12.65 1.60
CA ASP A 279 -0.70 -12.19 2.31
C ASP A 279 0.57 -12.25 1.44
N LEU A 280 0.48 -12.84 0.25
CA LEU A 280 1.54 -12.81 -0.76
C LEU A 280 1.56 -11.46 -1.47
N ASP A 281 2.58 -11.22 -2.28
CA ASP A 281 2.64 -10.04 -3.14
C ASP A 281 1.46 -9.98 -4.11
N PHE A 282 1.01 -8.78 -4.47
CA PHE A 282 -0.09 -8.59 -5.42
C PHE A 282 0.17 -9.21 -6.80
N SER A 283 1.42 -9.47 -7.18
CA SER A 283 1.75 -10.23 -8.39
C SER A 283 1.25 -11.68 -8.35
N ALA A 284 0.90 -12.22 -7.18
CA ALA A 284 0.27 -13.55 -7.03
C ALA A 284 -1.12 -13.65 -7.67
N VAL A 285 -1.71 -12.54 -8.15
CA VAL A 285 -2.91 -12.59 -9.00
C VAL A 285 -2.69 -13.42 -10.27
N PHE A 286 -1.44 -13.58 -10.69
CA PHE A 286 -1.05 -14.51 -11.76
C PHE A 286 -1.51 -15.95 -11.54
N GLU A 287 -1.58 -16.42 -10.30
CA GLU A 287 -2.08 -17.77 -10.01
C GLU A 287 -3.58 -17.91 -10.35
N ALA A 288 -4.35 -16.84 -10.23
CA ALA A 288 -5.78 -16.85 -10.56
C ALA A 288 -6.01 -17.01 -12.08
N THR A 289 -5.05 -16.62 -12.93
CA THR A 289 -5.16 -16.73 -14.39
C THR A 289 -4.69 -18.09 -14.93
N LYS A 290 -3.89 -18.85 -14.17
CA LYS A 290 -3.39 -20.19 -14.57
C LYS A 290 -4.45 -21.29 -14.49
N ILE A 291 -5.48 -21.14 -13.66
CA ILE A 291 -6.43 -22.20 -13.31
C ILE A 291 -7.28 -22.70 -14.50
N CYS A 292 -7.39 -21.93 -15.59
CA CYS A 292 -8.11 -22.42 -16.78
C CYS A 292 -7.45 -23.65 -17.44
N TYR A 293 -6.22 -24.03 -17.08
CA TYR A 293 -5.49 -25.12 -17.73
C TYR A 293 -5.57 -26.47 -16.99
N PHE A 294 -5.68 -26.48 -15.66
CA PHE A 294 -5.63 -27.73 -14.88
C PHE A 294 -6.95 -28.50 -14.93
N GLU A 295 -8.10 -27.82 -14.83
CA GLU A 295 -9.40 -28.49 -14.92
C GLU A 295 -9.68 -29.01 -16.35
N SER A 296 -9.16 -28.35 -17.39
CA SER A 296 -9.32 -28.82 -18.78
C SER A 296 -8.50 -30.07 -19.11
N LEU A 297 -7.39 -30.32 -18.43
CA LEU A 297 -6.58 -31.54 -18.64
C LEU A 297 -7.14 -32.75 -17.89
N VAL A 298 -7.66 -32.56 -16.69
CA VAL A 298 -8.29 -33.64 -15.91
C VAL A 298 -9.62 -34.06 -16.56
N GLY A 299 -10.41 -33.11 -17.08
CA GLY A 299 -11.64 -33.40 -17.82
C GLY A 299 -11.43 -34.06 -19.20
N PHE A 300 -10.24 -33.94 -19.80
CA PHE A 300 -9.92 -34.60 -21.07
C PHE A 300 -9.46 -36.05 -20.90
N GLN A 301 -8.90 -36.42 -19.74
CA GLN A 301 -8.46 -37.79 -19.49
C GLN A 301 -9.61 -38.73 -19.11
N GLU A 302 -10.66 -38.25 -18.42
CA GLU A 302 -11.82 -39.10 -18.07
C GLU A 302 -12.74 -39.39 -19.27
N GLY A 303 -12.68 -38.60 -20.34
CA GLY A 303 -13.52 -38.75 -21.53
C GLY A 303 -13.04 -39.76 -22.58
N GLN A 304 -11.84 -40.34 -22.45
CA GLN A 304 -11.27 -41.25 -23.45
C GLN A 304 -11.22 -42.73 -23.05
N GLU A 305 -11.57 -43.11 -21.82
CA GLU A 305 -11.50 -44.52 -21.38
C GLU A 305 -12.82 -45.31 -21.50
N HIS A 306 -13.93 -44.72 -21.95
CA HIS A 306 -15.22 -45.41 -22.08
C HIS A 306 -15.76 -45.41 -23.51
N GLY A 307 -15.04 -46.11 -24.38
CA GLY A 307 -15.55 -46.43 -25.72
C GLY A 307 -14.78 -47.58 -26.33
N ILE A 308 -15.24 -48.81 -26.10
CA ILE A 308 -15.31 -49.97 -27.02
C ILE A 308 -15.48 -51.24 -26.17
N ARG A 309 -16.72 -51.75 -26.09
CA ARG A 309 -17.03 -53.17 -25.88
C ARG A 309 -18.26 -53.56 -26.70
N GLY A 310 -18.04 -54.45 -27.68
CA GLY A 310 -19.01 -55.39 -28.24
C GLY A 310 -19.91 -54.85 -29.34
N PRO A 311 -20.42 -55.72 -30.22
CA PRO A 311 -20.59 -57.17 -30.03
C PRO A 311 -19.43 -58.05 -30.48
#